data_AF-A0A4P5WXM1-F1
#
_entry.id   AF-A0A4P5WXM1-F1
#
_cell.length_a   1.000
_cell.length_b   1.000
_cell.length_c   1.000
_cell.angle_alpha   90.00
_cell.angle_beta   90.00
_cell.angle_gamma   90.00
#
_symmetry.space_group_name_H-M   'P 1'
#
loop_
_entity.id
_entity.type
_entity.pdbx_description
1 polymer ?
#
loop_
_entity_poly.entity_id
_entity_poly.type
_entity_poly.pdbx_seq_one_letter_code
_entity_poly.pdbx_strand_id
1 'polypeptide(L)'
;MAKLADTLSRVAKVKHVLSLRVRRVEANDDDVSALAGMKNLEYLDLSRNPGVTDAGIAALAGLENLRYLNLTDTRVTGTGLKDRADMVSLYQLTLNDCPVTDESLAAIPRFPKLEELLLGRTNVTDKGLMSLVGWNSLRRVTRTLRTTKAGSKAFNEAFLAARRNAREAGEQMDPRDIPPVFLDNWRE
;
A
#
# COMPACT_ATOMS: atom_id res chain seq x y z
N MET A 1 -8.05 -28.35 -5.62
CA MET A 1 -7.44 -27.08 -5.19
C MET A 1 -8.11 -26.46 -3.94
N ALA A 2 -8.81 -27.24 -3.08
CA ALA A 2 -9.52 -26.73 -1.90
C ALA A 2 -8.68 -26.65 -0.59
N LYS A 3 -7.39 -27.03 -0.63
CA LYS A 3 -6.64 -27.30 0.61
C LYS A 3 -6.20 -26.03 1.36
N LEU A 4 -5.97 -24.92 0.66
CA LEU A 4 -5.44 -23.69 1.27
C LEU A 4 -6.54 -22.86 1.92
N ALA A 5 -7.63 -22.56 1.20
CA ALA A 5 -8.79 -21.86 1.74
C ALA A 5 -9.36 -22.52 3.02
N ASP A 6 -9.47 -23.85 3.03
CA ASP A 6 -9.88 -24.60 4.23
C ASP A 6 -8.90 -24.43 5.40
N THR A 7 -7.60 -24.40 5.10
CA THR A 7 -6.56 -24.18 6.11
C THR A 7 -6.62 -22.75 6.67
N LEU A 8 -6.74 -21.75 5.80
CA LEU A 8 -6.83 -20.35 6.19
C LEU A 8 -8.12 -20.08 6.97
N SER A 9 -9.23 -20.72 6.61
CA SER A 9 -10.50 -20.66 7.37
C SER A 9 -10.36 -21.19 8.80
N ARG A 10 -9.50 -22.21 9.02
CA ARG A 10 -9.20 -22.72 10.36
C ARG A 10 -8.30 -21.75 11.13
N VAL A 11 -7.29 -21.17 10.48
CA VAL A 11 -6.40 -20.15 11.07
C VAL A 11 -7.19 -18.90 11.45
N ALA A 12 -8.18 -18.50 10.64
CA ALA A 12 -9.01 -17.34 10.89
C ALA A 12 -9.84 -17.42 12.17
N LYS A 13 -10.06 -18.63 12.71
CA LYS A 13 -10.75 -18.83 14.00
C LYS A 13 -9.86 -18.53 15.21
N VAL A 14 -8.54 -18.40 15.01
CA VAL A 14 -7.58 -18.09 16.08
C VAL A 14 -7.62 -16.57 16.33
N LYS A 15 -8.23 -16.18 17.46
CA LYS A 15 -8.60 -14.78 17.76
C LYS A 15 -7.41 -13.81 17.96
N HIS A 16 -6.18 -14.29 18.04
CA HIS A 16 -5.01 -13.48 18.40
C HIS A 16 -3.90 -13.46 17.35
N VAL A 17 -4.19 -13.86 16.11
CA VAL A 17 -3.20 -13.78 15.03
C VAL A 17 -3.03 -12.32 14.62
N LEU A 18 -1.88 -11.74 14.98
CA LEU A 18 -1.50 -10.38 14.58
C LEU A 18 -0.69 -10.36 13.28
N SER A 19 0.00 -11.46 12.95
CA SER A 19 0.86 -11.55 11.77
C SER A 19 0.60 -12.85 11.03
N LEU A 20 0.35 -12.74 9.73
CA LEU A 20 0.15 -13.86 8.83
C LEU A 20 0.99 -13.66 7.56
N ARG A 21 1.73 -14.71 7.18
CA ARG A 21 2.46 -14.77 5.91
C ARG A 21 1.91 -15.90 5.07
N VAL A 22 1.37 -15.55 3.92
CA VAL A 22 0.82 -16.45 2.90
C VAL A 22 1.61 -16.18 1.63
N ARG A 23 2.94 -16.39 1.66
CA ARG A 23 3.85 -15.98 0.58
C ARG A 23 4.23 -17.16 -0.31
N ARG A 24 4.08 -17.01 -1.63
CA ARG A 24 4.49 -18.01 -2.63
C ARG A 24 3.87 -19.39 -2.35
N VAL A 25 2.56 -19.41 -2.09
CA VAL A 25 1.79 -20.63 -1.81
C VAL A 25 0.66 -20.84 -2.80
N GLU A 26 0.71 -20.13 -3.95
CA GLU A 26 -0.31 -20.18 -5.01
C GLU A 26 -1.71 -19.76 -4.51
N ALA A 27 -1.76 -18.84 -3.54
CA ALA A 27 -3.01 -18.30 -3.05
C ALA A 27 -3.78 -17.55 -4.15
N ASN A 28 -5.10 -17.63 -4.09
CA ASN A 28 -6.02 -16.89 -4.95
C ASN A 28 -7.01 -16.05 -4.11
N ASP A 29 -7.97 -15.40 -4.77
CA ASP A 29 -8.94 -14.52 -4.10
C ASP A 29 -9.88 -15.26 -3.12
N ASP A 30 -10.19 -16.54 -3.36
CA ASP A 30 -10.99 -17.35 -2.42
C ASP A 30 -10.20 -17.63 -1.13
N ASP A 31 -8.90 -17.91 -1.27
CA ASP A 31 -7.99 -18.08 -0.14
C ASP A 31 -7.89 -16.80 0.70
N VAL A 32 -7.80 -15.64 0.05
CA VAL A 32 -7.79 -14.33 0.72
C VAL A 32 -9.13 -14.03 1.41
N SER A 33 -10.24 -14.41 0.79
CA SER A 33 -11.58 -14.22 1.36
C SER A 33 -11.78 -14.96 2.68
N ALA A 34 -11.09 -16.10 2.87
CA ALA A 34 -11.09 -16.82 4.14
C ALA A 34 -10.47 -16.01 5.30
N LEU A 35 -9.72 -14.95 5.02
CA LEU A 35 -9.06 -14.09 6.02
C LEU A 35 -9.95 -12.95 6.55
N ALA A 36 -11.12 -12.70 5.94
CA ALA A 36 -11.97 -11.54 6.25
C ALA A 36 -12.38 -11.43 7.74
N GLY A 37 -12.43 -12.57 8.45
CA GLY A 37 -12.75 -12.65 9.88
C GLY A 37 -11.59 -12.34 10.83
N MET A 38 -10.35 -12.17 10.33
CA MET A 38 -9.15 -11.96 11.15
C MET A 38 -8.98 -10.50 11.57
N LYS A 39 -9.96 -9.95 12.27
CA LYS A 39 -10.07 -8.52 12.61
C LYS A 39 -8.91 -7.94 13.42
N ASN A 40 -8.11 -8.79 14.08
CA ASN A 40 -6.93 -8.39 14.84
C ASN A 40 -5.63 -8.42 14.03
N LEU A 41 -5.69 -8.77 12.74
CA LEU A 41 -4.49 -8.87 11.91
C LEU A 41 -3.85 -7.49 11.71
N GLU A 42 -2.59 -7.36 12.11
CA GLU A 42 -1.77 -6.15 11.93
C GLU A 42 -0.79 -6.28 10.75
N TYR A 43 -0.38 -7.50 10.41
CA TYR A 43 0.59 -7.78 9.34
C TYR A 43 0.09 -8.89 8.43
N LEU A 44 -0.02 -8.60 7.14
CA LEU A 44 -0.39 -9.55 6.10
C LEU A 44 0.60 -9.50 4.94
N ASP A 45 1.28 -10.62 4.69
CA ASP A 45 2.12 -10.82 3.51
C ASP A 45 1.46 -11.81 2.56
N LEU A 46 0.97 -11.30 1.42
CA LEU A 46 0.39 -12.07 0.31
C LEU A 46 1.34 -12.11 -0.89
N SER A 47 2.60 -11.73 -0.72
CA SER A 47 3.51 -11.56 -1.86
C SER A 47 3.75 -12.86 -2.63
N ARG A 48 4.04 -12.72 -3.93
CA ARG A 48 4.34 -13.83 -4.86
C ARG A 48 3.20 -14.82 -5.01
N ASN A 49 1.96 -14.34 -5.00
CA ASN A 49 0.78 -15.13 -5.32
C ASN A 49 0.08 -14.50 -6.54
N PRO A 50 0.35 -14.98 -7.76
CA PRO A 50 -0.23 -14.40 -8.98
C PRO A 50 -1.73 -14.65 -9.11
N GLY A 51 -2.32 -15.50 -8.26
CA GLY A 51 -3.76 -15.72 -8.18
C GLY A 51 -4.51 -14.64 -7.37
N VAL A 52 -3.81 -13.79 -6.63
CA VAL A 52 -4.41 -12.69 -5.85
C VAL A 52 -4.60 -11.47 -6.76
N THR A 53 -5.84 -10.98 -6.84
CA THR A 53 -6.26 -9.84 -7.65
C THR A 53 -6.95 -8.79 -6.77
N ASP A 54 -7.47 -7.72 -7.40
CA ASP A 54 -8.25 -6.70 -6.72
C ASP A 54 -9.51 -7.28 -6.02
N ALA A 55 -10.07 -8.40 -6.49
CA ALA A 55 -11.19 -9.07 -5.84
C ALA A 55 -10.81 -9.63 -4.46
N GLY A 56 -9.62 -10.21 -4.31
CA GLY A 56 -9.10 -10.66 -3.02
C GLY A 56 -8.87 -9.49 -2.06
N ILE A 57 -8.39 -8.35 -2.56
CA ILE A 57 -8.23 -7.13 -1.75
C ILE A 57 -9.59 -6.60 -1.26
N ALA A 58 -10.62 -6.68 -2.09
CA ALA A 58 -11.97 -6.30 -1.67
C ALA A 58 -12.49 -7.16 -0.50
N ALA A 59 -12.04 -8.41 -0.38
CA ALA A 59 -12.42 -9.29 0.72
C ALA A 59 -11.72 -8.97 2.05
N LEU A 60 -10.65 -8.15 2.05
CA LEU A 60 -9.97 -7.66 3.25
C LEU A 60 -10.72 -6.51 3.96
N ALA A 61 -11.96 -6.24 3.54
CA ALA A 61 -12.86 -5.29 4.16
C ALA A 61 -12.95 -5.45 5.70
N GLY A 62 -12.82 -4.34 6.41
CA GLY A 62 -12.93 -4.27 7.86
C GLY A 62 -11.77 -4.92 8.60
N LEU A 63 -10.62 -5.16 7.97
CA LEU A 63 -9.37 -5.43 8.71
C LEU A 63 -8.74 -4.11 9.18
N GLU A 64 -9.48 -3.37 10.01
CA GLU A 64 -9.15 -1.98 10.41
C GLU A 64 -7.84 -1.85 11.20
N ASN A 65 -7.37 -2.96 11.79
CA ASN A 65 -6.11 -3.05 12.53
C ASN A 65 -4.90 -3.33 11.62
N LEU A 66 -5.09 -3.57 10.32
CA LEU A 66 -4.00 -3.90 9.43
C LEU A 66 -3.05 -2.71 9.27
N ARG A 67 -1.78 -2.91 9.65
CA ARG A 67 -0.71 -1.91 9.60
C ARG A 67 0.23 -2.16 8.44
N TYR A 68 0.47 -3.42 8.08
CA TYR A 68 1.38 -3.80 7.02
C TYR A 68 0.66 -4.73 6.03
N LEU A 69 0.58 -4.31 4.78
CA LEU A 69 0.07 -5.13 3.69
C LEU A 69 1.12 -5.24 2.58
N ASN A 70 1.60 -6.46 2.35
CA ASN A 70 2.53 -6.75 1.27
C ASN A 70 1.86 -7.53 0.15
N LEU A 71 1.76 -6.91 -1.02
CA LEU A 71 1.17 -7.44 -2.25
C LEU A 71 2.21 -7.62 -3.36
N THR A 72 3.50 -7.58 -3.02
CA THR A 72 4.57 -7.69 -4.02
C THR A 72 4.36 -8.88 -4.95
N ASP A 73 4.46 -8.68 -6.27
CA ASP A 73 4.37 -9.77 -7.25
C ASP A 73 3.01 -10.53 -7.14
N THR A 74 1.93 -9.76 -7.13
CA THR A 74 0.53 -10.22 -7.27
C THR A 74 -0.10 -9.56 -8.51
N ARG A 75 -1.36 -9.89 -8.84
CA ARG A 75 -2.09 -9.29 -9.96
C ARG A 75 -2.99 -8.12 -9.55
N VAL A 76 -2.77 -7.56 -8.36
CA VAL A 76 -3.49 -6.39 -7.87
C VAL A 76 -3.15 -5.17 -8.73
N THR A 77 -4.16 -4.51 -9.31
CA THR A 77 -3.96 -3.30 -10.13
C THR A 77 -3.98 -2.03 -9.29
N GLY A 78 -4.43 -2.11 -8.03
CA GLY A 78 -4.64 -0.98 -7.14
C GLY A 78 -6.07 -0.46 -7.15
N THR A 79 -6.87 -0.85 -8.15
CA THR A 79 -8.30 -0.46 -8.20
C THR A 79 -9.12 -1.07 -7.07
N GLY A 80 -8.73 -2.25 -6.56
CA GLY A 80 -9.36 -2.89 -5.41
C GLY A 80 -9.19 -2.13 -4.09
N LEU A 81 -8.27 -1.15 -4.04
CA LEU A 81 -8.06 -0.29 -2.88
C LEU A 81 -8.95 0.96 -2.88
N LYS A 82 -9.59 1.31 -4.00
CA LYS A 82 -10.33 2.57 -4.18
C LYS A 82 -11.35 2.84 -3.06
N ASP A 83 -12.10 1.80 -2.69
CA ASP A 83 -13.18 1.90 -1.70
C ASP A 83 -12.73 1.43 -0.30
N ARG A 84 -11.42 1.33 -0.06
CA ARG A 84 -10.83 0.78 1.18
C ARG A 84 -10.49 1.82 2.23
N ALA A 85 -11.23 2.92 2.30
CA ALA A 85 -10.98 3.97 3.30
C ALA A 85 -11.06 3.47 4.77
N ASP A 86 -11.61 2.27 4.99
CA ASP A 86 -11.69 1.55 6.26
C ASP A 86 -10.35 1.04 6.80
N MET A 87 -9.29 0.93 5.97
CA MET A 87 -7.95 0.52 6.42
C MET A 87 -7.20 1.67 7.14
N VAL A 88 -7.84 2.24 8.16
CA VAL A 88 -7.39 3.46 8.86
C VAL A 88 -6.08 3.31 9.64
N SER A 89 -5.67 2.07 9.94
CA SER A 89 -4.41 1.77 10.62
C SER A 89 -3.24 1.46 9.68
N LEU A 90 -3.46 1.45 8.37
CA LEU A 90 -2.45 1.05 7.40
C LEU A 90 -1.26 2.00 7.45
N TYR A 91 -0.11 1.46 7.79
CA TYR A 91 1.16 2.17 7.94
C TYR A 91 2.05 1.99 6.72
N GLN A 92 2.10 0.76 6.20
CA GLN A 92 2.88 0.41 5.02
C GLN A 92 2.07 -0.42 4.03
N LEU A 93 2.13 -0.01 2.76
CA LEU A 93 1.56 -0.70 1.62
C LEU A 93 2.64 -0.98 0.59
N THR A 94 2.88 -2.26 0.29
CA THR A 94 3.84 -2.69 -0.72
C THR A 94 3.11 -3.22 -1.95
N LEU A 95 3.25 -2.53 -3.07
CA LEU A 95 2.70 -2.85 -4.40
C LEU A 95 3.83 -3.07 -5.43
N ASN A 96 5.02 -3.44 -4.97
CA ASN A 96 6.13 -3.73 -5.86
C ASN A 96 5.75 -4.82 -6.88
N ASP A 97 6.23 -4.72 -8.12
CA ASP A 97 5.96 -5.70 -9.18
C ASP A 97 4.46 -5.91 -9.49
N CYS A 98 3.59 -4.99 -9.06
CA CYS A 98 2.17 -5.04 -9.37
C CYS A 98 1.85 -4.21 -10.63
N PRO A 99 0.79 -4.56 -11.39
CA PRO A 99 0.34 -3.80 -12.56
C PRO A 99 -0.37 -2.48 -12.21
N VAL A 100 0.17 -1.70 -11.27
CA VAL A 100 -0.35 -0.38 -10.86
C VAL A 100 -0.02 0.68 -11.90
N THR A 101 -0.99 1.51 -12.27
CA THR A 101 -0.87 2.63 -13.22
C THR A 101 -1.05 3.97 -12.52
N ASP A 102 -0.86 5.07 -13.25
CA ASP A 102 -1.10 6.43 -12.73
C ASP A 102 -2.56 6.60 -12.29
N GLU A 103 -3.50 6.05 -13.07
CA GLU A 103 -4.94 6.13 -12.82
C GLU A 103 -5.33 5.34 -11.57
N SER A 104 -4.81 4.12 -11.40
CA SER A 104 -5.14 3.32 -10.23
C SER A 104 -4.49 3.88 -8.97
N LEU A 105 -3.27 4.43 -9.06
CA LEU A 105 -2.60 5.12 -7.95
C LEU A 105 -3.41 6.34 -7.48
N ALA A 106 -3.90 7.16 -8.40
CA ALA A 106 -4.71 8.34 -8.09
C ALA A 106 -6.06 7.97 -7.44
N ALA A 107 -6.55 6.75 -7.65
CA ALA A 107 -7.78 6.24 -7.05
C ALA A 107 -7.59 5.66 -5.64
N ILE A 108 -6.34 5.41 -5.19
CA ILE A 108 -6.09 4.90 -3.84
C ILE A 108 -6.51 5.97 -2.82
N PRO A 109 -7.33 5.61 -1.80
CA PRO A 109 -7.75 6.57 -0.79
C PRO A 109 -6.54 7.05 0.02
N ARG A 110 -6.59 8.32 0.44
CA ARG A 110 -5.56 8.90 1.30
C ARG A 110 -5.65 8.32 2.71
N PHE A 111 -5.05 7.16 2.91
CA PHE A 111 -4.96 6.50 4.21
C PHE A 111 -4.28 7.45 5.23
N PRO A 112 -4.93 7.74 6.37
CA PRO A 112 -4.49 8.80 7.27
C PRO A 112 -3.18 8.49 8.01
N LYS A 113 -2.82 7.20 8.12
CA LYS A 113 -1.61 6.72 8.81
C LYS A 113 -0.56 6.12 7.88
N LEU A 114 -0.79 6.11 6.56
CA LEU A 114 0.14 5.47 5.63
C LEU A 114 1.39 6.32 5.50
N GLU A 115 2.50 5.80 6.00
CA GLU A 115 3.82 6.43 5.93
C GLU A 115 4.66 5.83 4.80
N GLU A 116 4.47 4.57 4.43
CA GLU A 116 5.32 3.90 3.45
C GLU A 116 4.51 3.31 2.29
N LEU A 117 4.75 3.79 1.07
CA LEU A 117 4.13 3.31 -0.17
C LEU A 117 5.21 2.81 -1.13
N LEU A 118 5.34 1.50 -1.28
CA LEU A 118 6.36 0.90 -2.14
C LEU A 118 5.74 0.51 -3.50
N LEU A 119 6.23 1.13 -4.57
CA LEU A 119 5.76 1.06 -5.96
C LEU A 119 6.87 0.61 -6.92
N GLY A 120 7.90 -0.05 -6.43
CA GLY A 120 9.03 -0.53 -7.21
C GLY A 120 8.58 -1.42 -8.37
N ARG A 121 9.12 -1.19 -9.56
CA ARG A 121 8.77 -1.98 -10.77
C ARG A 121 7.27 -2.00 -11.13
N THR A 122 6.54 -0.92 -10.83
CA THR A 122 5.16 -0.69 -11.32
C THR A 122 5.14 0.11 -12.64
N ASN A 123 3.95 0.32 -13.20
CA ASN A 123 3.74 1.16 -14.40
C ASN A 123 3.45 2.63 -14.08
N VAL A 124 3.61 3.06 -12.83
CA VAL A 124 3.46 4.45 -12.41
C VAL A 124 4.58 5.31 -13.02
N THR A 125 4.20 6.42 -13.64
CA THR A 125 5.09 7.41 -14.26
C THR A 125 5.24 8.65 -13.38
N ASP A 126 5.96 9.66 -13.88
CA ASP A 126 6.08 10.97 -13.23
C ASP A 126 4.70 11.61 -12.98
N LYS A 127 3.72 11.39 -13.87
CA LYS A 127 2.34 11.88 -13.70
C LYS A 127 1.67 11.23 -12.49
N GLY A 128 1.79 9.92 -12.34
CA GLY A 128 1.21 9.21 -11.19
C GLY A 128 1.87 9.62 -9.88
N LEU A 129 3.20 9.82 -9.85
CA LEU A 129 3.86 10.35 -8.65
C LEU A 129 3.28 11.71 -8.22
N MET A 130 3.01 12.60 -9.16
CA MET A 130 2.43 13.91 -8.86
C MET A 130 1.03 13.83 -8.22
N SER A 131 0.29 12.73 -8.41
CA SER A 131 -1.00 12.52 -7.73
C SER A 131 -0.87 12.34 -6.21
N LEU A 132 0.33 11.98 -5.72
CA LEU A 132 0.61 11.81 -4.30
C LEU A 132 0.87 13.14 -3.57
N VAL A 133 1.00 14.25 -4.30
CA VAL A 133 1.19 15.58 -3.70
C VAL A 133 -0.02 15.95 -2.84
N GLY A 134 0.25 16.37 -1.60
CA GLY A 134 -0.77 16.64 -0.59
C GLY A 134 -1.26 15.41 0.17
N TRP A 135 -0.68 14.22 -0.04
CA TRP A 135 -0.90 13.08 0.85
C TRP A 135 0.03 13.20 2.08
N ASN A 136 -0.46 13.94 3.08
CA ASN A 136 0.36 14.46 4.17
C ASN A 136 0.94 13.39 5.12
N SER A 137 0.43 12.15 5.12
CA SER A 137 0.96 11.08 5.96
C SER A 137 2.21 10.42 5.38
N LEU A 138 2.46 10.50 4.07
CA LEU A 138 3.53 9.76 3.43
C LEU A 138 4.92 10.23 3.88
N ARG A 139 5.78 9.27 4.18
CA ARG A 139 7.19 9.44 4.59
C ARG A 139 8.18 8.61 3.80
N ARG A 140 7.73 7.64 3.00
CA ARG A 140 8.58 6.90 2.06
C ARG A 140 7.75 6.50 0.86
N VAL A 141 8.25 6.83 -0.32
CA VAL A 141 7.75 6.32 -1.61
C VAL A 141 8.94 5.75 -2.36
N THR A 142 8.83 4.59 -2.98
CA THR A 142 9.94 4.07 -3.81
C THR A 142 9.88 4.68 -5.21
N ARG A 143 11.04 4.79 -5.85
CA ARG A 143 11.10 5.09 -7.29
C ARG A 143 10.54 3.92 -8.10
N THR A 144 9.89 4.21 -9.21
CA THR A 144 9.36 3.18 -10.13
C THR A 144 10.25 3.08 -11.37
N LEU A 145 10.08 2.03 -12.18
CA LEU A 145 10.87 1.87 -13.42
C LEU A 145 10.55 2.92 -14.49
N ARG A 146 9.37 3.55 -14.41
CA ARG A 146 8.89 4.51 -15.42
C ARG A 146 9.01 5.97 -14.99
N THR A 147 9.60 6.22 -13.83
CA THR A 147 9.85 7.57 -13.31
C THR A 147 11.25 8.07 -13.69
N THR A 148 11.34 9.34 -14.09
CA THR A 148 12.60 9.97 -14.47
C THR A 148 13.28 10.62 -13.26
N LYS A 149 14.59 10.90 -13.35
CA LYS A 149 15.32 11.67 -12.32
C LYS A 149 14.70 13.06 -12.15
N ALA A 150 14.31 13.69 -13.26
CA ALA A 150 13.65 15.00 -13.27
C ALA A 150 12.26 14.95 -12.62
N GLY A 151 11.44 13.95 -12.94
CA GLY A 151 10.12 13.78 -12.34
C GLY A 151 10.18 13.46 -10.86
N SER A 152 11.12 12.62 -10.43
CA SER A 152 11.36 12.35 -9.00
C SER A 152 11.76 13.61 -8.23
N LYS A 153 12.60 14.46 -8.86
CA LYS A 153 12.98 15.77 -8.29
C LYS A 153 11.78 16.72 -8.22
N ALA A 154 11.03 16.85 -9.30
CA ALA A 154 9.84 17.71 -9.35
C ALA A 154 8.79 17.30 -8.32
N PHE A 155 8.57 15.99 -8.17
CA PHE A 155 7.70 15.43 -7.13
C PHE A 155 8.18 15.82 -5.73
N ASN A 156 9.47 15.66 -5.41
CA ASN A 156 10.02 16.06 -4.11
C ASN A 156 9.80 17.54 -3.81
N GLU A 157 10.07 18.41 -4.78
CA GLU A 157 9.88 19.86 -4.63
C GLU A 157 8.40 20.21 -4.40
N ALA A 158 7.50 19.63 -5.19
CA ALA A 158 6.06 19.85 -5.08
C ALA A 158 5.49 19.31 -3.76
N PHE A 159 5.95 18.13 -3.32
CA PHE A 159 5.53 17.51 -2.07
C PHE A 159 5.97 18.34 -0.85
N LEU A 160 7.21 18.84 -0.86
CA LEU A 160 7.73 19.76 0.15
C LEU A 160 6.95 21.08 0.18
N ALA A 161 6.65 21.65 -1.00
CA ALA A 161 5.87 22.87 -1.09
C ALA A 161 4.46 22.71 -0.52
N ALA A 162 3.78 21.60 -0.85
CA ALA A 162 2.44 21.31 -0.33
C ALA A 162 2.41 21.24 1.21
N ARG A 163 3.42 20.63 1.83
CA ARG A 163 3.54 20.59 3.30
C ARG A 163 3.84 21.93 3.94
N ARG A 164 4.69 22.77 3.31
CA ARG A 164 4.92 24.13 3.79
C ARG A 164 3.63 24.95 3.79
N ASN A 165 2.84 24.84 2.72
CA ASN A 165 1.57 25.55 2.61
C ASN A 165 0.56 25.07 3.69
N ALA A 166 0.53 23.77 3.98
CA ALA A 166 -0.30 23.22 5.05
C ALA A 166 0.12 23.76 6.44
N ARG A 167 1.43 23.88 6.68
CA ARG A 167 1.99 24.48 7.91
C ARG A 167 1.65 25.97 8.06
N GLU A 168 1.75 26.75 6.98
CA GLU A 168 1.42 28.18 6.99
C GLU A 168 -0.08 28.44 7.24
N ALA A 169 -0.94 27.47 6.93
CA ALA A 169 -2.37 27.51 7.24
C ALA A 169 -2.69 27.27 8.74
N GLY A 170 -1.69 27.16 9.62
CA GLY A 170 -1.86 27.05 11.06
C GLY A 170 -1.83 25.62 11.62
N GLU A 171 -1.40 24.64 10.84
CA GLU A 171 -1.18 23.27 11.32
C GLU A 171 0.10 23.19 12.17
N GLN A 172 -0.02 22.65 13.39
CA GLN A 172 1.10 22.48 14.33
C GLN A 172 2.15 21.53 13.74
N MET A 173 3.43 21.88 13.86
CA MET A 173 4.55 21.11 13.31
C MET A 173 4.59 19.69 13.89
N ASP A 174 4.40 18.70 13.02
CA ASP A 174 4.40 17.30 13.36
C ASP A 174 5.76 16.67 12.97
N PRO A 175 6.34 15.76 13.78
CA PRO A 175 7.48 14.94 13.35
C PRO A 175 7.29 14.23 11.99
N ARG A 176 6.05 14.15 11.48
CA ARG A 176 5.62 13.69 10.14
C ARG A 176 5.94 14.63 8.98
N ASP A 177 6.38 15.86 9.23
CA ASP A 177 6.58 16.88 8.18
C ASP A 177 7.83 16.68 7.28
N ILE A 178 8.67 15.68 7.53
CA ILE A 178 9.86 15.33 6.73
C ILE A 178 9.45 14.66 5.40
N PRO A 179 9.89 15.13 4.22
CA PRO A 179 9.50 14.57 2.92
C PRO A 179 9.78 13.07 2.83
N PRO A 180 9.05 12.35 1.96
CA PRO A 180 9.28 10.94 1.81
C PRO A 180 10.72 10.60 1.47
N VAL A 181 11.39 9.82 2.30
CA VAL A 181 12.71 9.27 1.96
C VAL A 181 12.48 8.23 0.87
N PHE A 182 13.00 8.51 -0.33
CA PHE A 182 13.09 7.50 -1.38
C PHE A 182 14.06 6.40 -0.91
N LEU A 183 13.58 5.16 -0.84
CA LEU A 183 14.33 4.01 -0.30
C LEU A 183 15.54 3.58 -1.14
N ASP A 184 15.78 4.21 -2.28
CA ASP A 184 17.02 4.05 -3.04
C ASP A 184 17.82 5.35 -2.98
N ASN A 185 18.72 5.40 -1.99
CA ASN A 185 19.88 6.28 -1.86
C ASN A 185 19.95 7.49 -2.82
N TRP A 186 19.48 8.65 -2.38
CA TRP A 186 20.03 9.92 -2.89
C TRP A 186 21.26 10.26 -2.04
N ARG A 187 22.38 9.60 -2.35
CA ARG A 187 23.71 10.19 -2.20
C ARG A 187 24.23 10.43 -3.61
N GLU A 188 24.25 11.70 -4.01
CA GLU A 188 25.43 12.24 -4.69
C GLU A 188 26.19 13.02 -3.63
#